data_AF-A0A559K0G7-F1
#
_entry.id   AF-A0A559K0G7-F1
#
_cell.length_a   1.000
_cell.length_b   1.000
_cell.length_c   1.000
_cell.angle_alpha   90.00
_cell.angle_beta   90.00
_cell.angle_gamma   90.00
#
_symmetry.space_group_name_H-M   'P 1'
#
loop_
_entity.id
_entity.type
_entity.pdbx_description
1 polymer ?
#
loop_
_entity_poly.entity_id
_entity_poly.type
_entity_poly.pdbx_seq_one_letter_code
_entity_poly.pdbx_strand_id
1 'polypeptide(L)'
;MQPYFFRQCPANHLVHTIQPGETLYHIAQYYHVPLASIYQSNPGIDAYYLSVGQQICIPSMSPSGGTDFMGTFQAMQNDINALKAESTVQQSAEKNYGTSNQTTRVLKVTNQEIQFEAAPVTFQGNYSGHYTMGNSYPYYSDASMGGKRSITVKDNFGIWHMFAFQDPSASFRQQK
;
A
#
# COMPACT_ATOMS: atom_id res chain seq x y z
N MET A 1 -8.86 -31.03 -26.58
CA MET A 1 -8.02 -30.29 -25.60
C MET A 1 -7.01 -29.49 -26.41
N GLN A 2 -7.17 -28.16 -26.50
CA GLN A 2 -6.20 -27.30 -27.17
C GLN A 2 -5.52 -26.38 -26.14
N PRO A 3 -4.19 -26.21 -26.16
CA PRO A 3 -3.47 -25.43 -25.16
C PRO A 3 -3.41 -23.96 -25.59
N TYR A 4 -3.98 -23.05 -24.81
CA TYR A 4 -3.84 -21.61 -25.06
C TYR A 4 -2.50 -21.12 -24.50
N PHE A 5 -1.48 -21.13 -25.37
CA PHE A 5 -0.33 -20.23 -25.27
C PHE A 5 -0.85 -18.79 -25.35
N PHE A 6 -0.88 -18.03 -24.25
CA PHE A 6 -0.96 -16.57 -24.35
C PHE A 6 0.37 -16.04 -24.88
N ARG A 7 0.51 -16.01 -26.21
CA ARG A 7 1.58 -15.27 -26.88
C ARG A 7 0.97 -13.99 -27.44
N GLN A 8 1.26 -12.89 -26.76
CA GLN A 8 1.08 -11.48 -27.17
C GLN A 8 -0.25 -10.86 -26.74
N CYS A 9 -0.12 -9.70 -26.10
CA CYS A 9 -1.24 -8.85 -25.72
C CYS A 9 -1.99 -8.35 -26.96
N PRO A 10 -3.28 -8.01 -26.83
CA PRO A 10 -4.06 -7.46 -27.93
C PRO A 10 -3.40 -6.19 -28.50
N ALA A 11 -3.76 -5.81 -29.73
CA ALA A 11 -3.35 -4.54 -30.29
C ALA A 11 -3.72 -3.39 -29.32
N ASN A 12 -2.87 -2.36 -29.25
CA ASN A 12 -2.97 -1.27 -28.28
C ASN A 12 -2.84 -1.74 -26.81
N HIS A 13 -1.95 -2.69 -26.53
CA HIS A 13 -1.56 -3.06 -25.17
C HIS A 13 -0.05 -3.19 -25.03
N LEU A 14 0.46 -2.86 -23.85
CA LEU A 14 1.84 -3.08 -23.42
C LEU A 14 1.90 -4.33 -22.54
N VAL A 15 2.99 -5.09 -22.62
CA VAL A 15 3.25 -6.19 -21.70
C VAL A 15 3.97 -5.64 -20.47
N HIS A 16 3.40 -5.84 -19.29
CA HIS A 16 4.07 -5.57 -18.01
C HIS A 16 4.39 -6.89 -17.30
N THR A 17 5.61 -7.00 -16.76
CA THR A 17 6.06 -8.18 -16.00
C THR A 17 6.07 -7.83 -14.52
N ILE A 18 5.23 -8.52 -13.73
CA ILE A 18 5.04 -8.25 -12.31
C ILE A 18 6.35 -8.46 -11.53
N GLN A 19 6.75 -7.44 -10.79
CA GLN A 19 7.90 -7.42 -9.89
C GLN A 19 7.50 -7.75 -8.45
N PRO A 20 8.46 -8.17 -7.60
CA PRO A 20 8.21 -8.39 -6.19
C PRO A 20 7.60 -7.16 -5.50
N GLY A 21 6.47 -7.34 -4.81
CA GLY A 21 5.80 -6.28 -4.04
C GLY A 21 4.84 -5.40 -4.84
N GLU A 22 4.68 -5.63 -6.15
CA GLU A 22 3.68 -4.92 -6.94
C GLU A 22 2.25 -5.43 -6.70
N THR A 23 1.29 -4.52 -6.88
CA THR A 23 -0.14 -4.82 -6.89
C THR A 23 -0.73 -4.31 -8.21
N LEU A 24 -1.85 -4.87 -8.67
CA LEU A 24 -2.53 -4.32 -9.85
C LEU A 24 -2.89 -2.83 -9.67
N TYR A 25 -3.12 -2.40 -8.43
CA TYR A 25 -3.37 -0.99 -8.10
C TYR A 25 -2.14 -0.11 -8.39
N HIS A 26 -0.96 -0.48 -7.89
CA HIS A 26 0.27 0.26 -8.17
C HIS A 26 0.60 0.25 -9.67
N ILE A 27 0.38 -0.86 -10.36
CA ILE A 27 0.59 -0.99 -11.81
C ILE A 27 -0.37 -0.07 -12.56
N ALA A 28 -1.66 -0.04 -12.19
CA ALA A 28 -2.65 0.86 -12.77
C ALA A 28 -2.25 2.33 -12.62
N GLN A 29 -1.75 2.71 -11.44
CA GLN A 29 -1.23 4.06 -11.18
C GLN A 29 -0.01 4.36 -12.04
N TYR A 30 0.93 3.43 -12.16
CA TYR A 30 2.17 3.58 -12.93
C TYR A 30 1.89 3.81 -14.43
N TYR A 31 0.95 3.05 -15.01
CA TYR A 31 0.58 3.19 -16.41
C TYR A 31 -0.54 4.21 -16.66
N HIS A 32 -1.04 4.84 -15.60
CA HIS A 32 -2.16 5.78 -15.64
C HIS A 32 -3.40 5.22 -16.35
N VAL A 33 -3.73 3.97 -16.08
CA VAL A 33 -4.93 3.31 -16.62
C VAL A 33 -5.90 2.96 -15.49
N PRO A 34 -7.22 2.89 -15.76
CA PRO A 34 -8.15 2.38 -14.77
C PRO A 34 -7.81 0.92 -14.41
N LEU A 35 -7.85 0.59 -13.12
CA LEU A 35 -7.68 -0.79 -12.66
C LEU A 35 -8.68 -1.74 -13.33
N ALA A 36 -9.92 -1.28 -13.53
CA ALA A 36 -10.95 -2.02 -14.26
C ALA A 36 -10.53 -2.37 -15.70
N SER A 37 -9.79 -1.49 -16.36
CA SER A 37 -9.27 -1.73 -17.71
C SER A 37 -8.19 -2.81 -17.70
N ILE A 38 -7.35 -2.89 -16.66
CA ILE A 38 -6.40 -4.01 -16.51
C ILE A 38 -7.15 -5.34 -16.34
N TYR A 39 -8.23 -5.38 -15.55
CA TYR A 39 -9.05 -6.60 -15.43
C TYR A 39 -9.70 -6.99 -16.75
N GLN A 40 -10.21 -6.02 -17.52
CA GLN A 40 -10.77 -6.28 -18.85
C GLN A 40 -9.73 -6.80 -19.84
N SER A 41 -8.50 -6.27 -19.79
CA SER A 41 -7.38 -6.71 -20.63
C SER A 41 -6.81 -8.07 -20.23
N ASN A 42 -7.08 -8.55 -19.02
CA ASN A 42 -6.57 -9.82 -18.49
C ASN A 42 -7.71 -10.67 -17.88
N PRO A 43 -8.61 -11.23 -18.70
CA PRO A 43 -9.70 -12.06 -18.18
C PRO A 43 -9.17 -13.23 -17.34
N GLY A 44 -9.70 -13.36 -16.12
CA GLY A 44 -9.31 -14.42 -15.17
C GLY A 44 -8.09 -14.10 -14.30
N ILE A 45 -7.53 -12.89 -14.38
CA ILE A 45 -6.53 -12.45 -13.41
C ILE A 45 -7.15 -12.29 -12.02
N ASP A 46 -6.43 -12.76 -11.00
CA ASP A 46 -6.79 -12.57 -9.60
C ASP A 46 -5.76 -11.65 -8.92
N ALA A 47 -6.20 -10.49 -8.44
CA ALA A 47 -5.34 -9.51 -7.79
C ALA A 47 -4.77 -9.98 -6.45
N TYR A 48 -5.37 -11.00 -5.82
CA TYR A 48 -4.86 -11.59 -4.58
C TYR A 48 -3.79 -12.66 -4.82
N TYR A 49 -3.65 -13.15 -6.05
CA TYR A 49 -2.74 -14.24 -6.42
C TYR A 49 -1.86 -13.87 -7.62
N LEU A 50 -1.24 -12.68 -7.56
CA LEU A 50 -0.24 -12.27 -8.55
C LEU A 50 1.08 -13.02 -8.32
N SER A 51 1.65 -13.55 -9.39
CA SER A 51 2.96 -14.23 -9.34
C SER A 51 4.07 -13.32 -9.84
N VAL A 52 5.20 -13.29 -9.14
CA VAL A 52 6.40 -12.58 -9.63
C VAL A 52 6.85 -13.20 -10.96
N GLY A 53 7.13 -12.36 -11.95
CA GLY A 53 7.45 -12.79 -13.32
C GLY A 53 6.23 -13.08 -14.19
N GLN A 54 5.01 -13.00 -13.65
CA GLN A 54 3.79 -13.09 -14.44
C GLN A 54 3.70 -11.89 -15.39
N GLN A 55 3.35 -12.16 -16.65
CA GLN A 55 3.12 -11.13 -17.65
C GLN A 55 1.63 -10.81 -17.73
N ILE A 56 1.31 -9.52 -17.75
CA ILE A 56 -0.05 -9.00 -17.90
C ILE A 56 -0.09 -7.95 -19.00
N CYS A 57 -1.26 -7.81 -19.61
CA CYS A 57 -1.55 -6.88 -20.68
C CYS A 57 -2.11 -5.58 -20.11
N ILE A 58 -1.40 -4.49 -20.32
CA ILE A 58 -1.80 -3.15 -19.92
C ILE A 58 -2.34 -2.43 -21.14
N PRO A 59 -3.58 -1.92 -21.14
CA PRO A 59 -4.10 -1.19 -22.28
C PRO A 59 -3.25 0.06 -22.54
N SER A 60 -2.66 0.19 -23.72
CA SER A 60 -2.08 1.44 -24.19
C SER A 60 -3.22 2.27 -24.75
N MET A 61 -3.46 3.45 -24.19
CA MET A 61 -4.57 4.33 -24.58
C MET A 61 -4.71 4.44 -26.11
N SER A 62 -5.78 3.87 -26.67
CA SER A 62 -6.40 4.46 -27.86
C SER A 62 -7.50 5.38 -27.35
N PRO A 63 -7.36 6.71 -27.50
CA PRO A 63 -8.36 7.68 -27.06
C PRO A 63 -9.54 7.63 -28.03
N SER A 64 -10.39 6.62 -27.90
CA SER A 64 -11.66 6.56 -28.58
C SER A 64 -12.75 6.17 -27.60
N GLY A 65 -13.17 7.16 -26.81
CA GLY A 65 -14.53 7.25 -26.29
C GLY A 65 -14.66 7.32 -24.77
N GLY A 66 -14.74 8.53 -24.24
CA GLY A 66 -15.44 8.82 -22.98
C GLY A 66 -14.57 9.36 -21.84
N THR A 67 -14.66 10.69 -21.65
CA THR A 67 -14.14 11.49 -20.51
C THR A 67 -12.62 11.46 -20.29
N ASP A 68 -12.04 12.64 -20.12
CA ASP A 68 -10.62 12.85 -19.83
C ASP A 68 -10.23 12.26 -18.47
N PHE A 69 -10.07 10.94 -18.44
CA PHE A 69 -9.67 10.16 -17.28
C PHE A 69 -8.29 10.58 -16.79
N MET A 70 -7.39 10.96 -17.73
CA MET A 70 -6.06 11.46 -17.40
C MET A 70 -6.12 12.82 -16.74
N GLY A 71 -6.90 13.76 -17.27
CA GLY A 71 -7.14 15.06 -16.63
C GLY A 71 -7.76 14.90 -15.25
N THR A 72 -8.71 13.97 -15.09
CA THR A 72 -9.38 13.71 -13.81
C THR A 72 -8.42 13.07 -12.79
N PHE A 73 -7.65 12.07 -13.20
CA PHE A 73 -6.64 11.44 -12.34
C PHE A 73 -5.56 12.44 -11.93
N GLN A 74 -5.07 13.25 -12.87
CA GLN A 74 -4.09 14.28 -12.59
C GLN A 74 -4.64 15.33 -11.62
N ALA A 75 -5.89 15.76 -11.80
CA ALA A 75 -6.55 16.69 -10.88
C ALA A 75 -6.66 16.09 -9.47
N MET A 76 -7.16 14.85 -9.34
CA MET A 76 -7.24 14.17 -8.04
C MET A 76 -5.87 14.02 -7.39
N GLN A 77 -4.84 13.67 -8.16
CA GLN A 77 -3.48 13.53 -7.63
C GLN A 77 -2.89 14.87 -7.20
N ASN A 78 -3.16 15.95 -7.94
CA ASN A 78 -2.78 17.31 -7.57
C ASN A 78 -3.45 17.73 -6.25
N ASP A 79 -4.74 17.44 -6.10
CA ASP A 79 -5.48 17.74 -4.88
C ASP A 79 -4.91 16.95 -3.69
N ILE A 80 -4.62 15.66 -3.85
CA ILE A 80 -3.95 14.85 -2.81
C ILE A 80 -2.59 15.47 -2.42
N ASN A 81 -1.80 15.88 -3.41
CA ASN A 81 -0.50 16.49 -3.17
C ASN A 81 -0.63 17.83 -2.45
N ALA A 82 -1.62 18.65 -2.81
CA ALA A 82 -1.93 19.91 -2.13
C ALA A 82 -2.35 19.66 -0.67
N LEU A 83 -3.27 18.73 -0.42
CA LEU A 83 -3.72 18.37 0.93
C LEU A 83 -2.56 17.87 1.81
N LYS A 84 -1.63 17.09 1.24
CA LYS A 84 -0.41 16.68 1.95
C LYS A 84 0.50 17.87 2.26
N ALA A 85 0.67 18.80 1.31
CA ALA A 85 1.48 20.00 1.47
C ALA A 85 0.87 21.03 2.44
N GLU A 86 -0.42 20.94 2.75
CA GLU A 86 -1.09 21.78 3.74
C GLU A 86 -1.17 21.12 5.13
N SER A 87 -1.09 19.79 5.21
CA SER A 87 -1.16 19.05 6.48
C SER A 87 0.16 19.11 7.26
N THR A 88 0.19 19.92 8.32
CA THR A 88 1.35 20.03 9.22
C THR A 88 1.69 18.71 9.93
N VAL A 89 0.68 17.87 10.19
CA VAL A 89 0.86 16.54 10.79
C VAL A 89 1.58 15.61 9.82
N GLN A 90 1.15 15.55 8.55
CA GLN A 90 1.81 14.72 7.54
C GLN A 90 3.23 15.20 7.28
N GLN A 91 3.44 16.51 7.11
CA GLN A 91 4.79 17.06 6.90
C GLN A 91 5.74 16.72 8.04
N SER A 92 5.28 16.86 9.29
CA SER A 92 6.09 16.54 10.46
C SER A 92 6.44 15.06 10.51
N ALA A 93 5.47 14.19 10.20
CA ALA A 93 5.70 12.75 10.18
C ALA A 93 6.64 12.34 9.03
N GLU A 94 6.50 12.89 7.83
CA GLU A 94 7.40 12.62 6.70
C GLU A 94 8.83 13.08 7.00
N LYS A 95 9.00 14.24 7.65
CA LYS A 95 10.32 14.72 8.08
C LYS A 95 10.96 13.80 9.12
N ASN A 96 10.17 13.29 10.07
CA ASN A 96 10.69 12.52 11.19
C ASN A 96 10.88 11.02 10.85
N TYR A 97 10.03 10.45 10.00
CA TYR A 97 9.93 9.01 9.79
C TYR A 97 10.05 8.57 8.33
N GLY A 98 9.96 9.50 7.37
CA GLY A 98 9.97 9.22 5.92
C GLY A 98 11.19 8.47 5.39
N THR A 99 12.29 8.45 6.14
CA THR A 99 13.55 7.78 5.78
C THR A 99 13.80 6.48 6.55
N SER A 100 12.80 5.95 7.28
CA SER A 100 12.96 4.70 8.02
C SER A 100 13.24 3.52 7.09
N ASN A 101 14.31 2.77 7.38
CA ASN A 101 14.64 1.51 6.70
C ASN A 101 14.05 0.28 7.40
N GLN A 102 13.35 0.45 8.52
CA GLN A 102 12.71 -0.66 9.24
C GLN A 102 11.33 -0.94 8.66
N THR A 103 10.97 -2.22 8.50
CA THR A 103 9.65 -2.64 8.02
C THR A 103 8.99 -3.64 8.97
N THR A 104 7.66 -3.55 9.11
CA THR A 104 6.85 -4.45 9.95
C THR A 104 5.82 -5.15 9.09
N ARG A 105 5.62 -6.45 9.30
CA ARG A 105 4.59 -7.23 8.63
C ARG A 105 3.25 -7.10 9.34
N VAL A 106 2.17 -6.92 8.58
CA VAL A 106 0.82 -6.96 9.15
C VAL A 106 0.38 -8.41 9.33
N LEU A 107 0.10 -8.80 10.57
CA LEU A 107 -0.27 -10.16 10.93
C LEU A 107 -1.78 -10.40 10.85
N LYS A 108 -2.58 -9.38 11.17
CA LYS A 108 -4.05 -9.45 11.16
C LYS A 108 -4.64 -8.10 10.82
N VAL A 109 -5.68 -8.09 10.00
CA VAL A 109 -6.52 -6.91 9.71
C VAL A 109 -7.98 -7.36 9.68
N THR A 110 -8.81 -6.71 10.48
CA THR A 110 -10.27 -6.82 10.40
C THR A 110 -10.87 -5.41 10.34
N ASN A 111 -12.20 -5.34 10.31
CA ASN A 111 -12.89 -4.05 10.48
C ASN A 111 -12.78 -3.47 11.89
N GLN A 112 -12.32 -4.25 12.88
CA GLN A 112 -12.26 -3.88 14.29
C GLN A 112 -10.84 -3.85 14.86
N GLU A 113 -9.86 -4.46 14.18
CA GLU A 113 -8.51 -4.56 14.73
C GLU A 113 -7.40 -4.71 13.70
N ILE A 114 -6.21 -4.34 14.14
CA ILE A 114 -4.95 -4.59 13.43
C ILE A 114 -3.88 -5.11 14.38
N GLN A 115 -3.05 -6.03 13.89
CA GLN A 115 -1.88 -6.55 14.60
C GLN A 115 -0.65 -6.46 13.70
N PHE A 116 0.44 -5.90 14.25
CA PHE A 116 1.73 -5.78 13.57
C PHE A 116 2.76 -6.70 14.19
N GLU A 117 3.69 -7.22 13.39
CA GLU A 117 4.76 -8.09 13.89
C GLU A 117 5.71 -7.36 14.85
N ALA A 118 6.08 -6.11 14.54
CA ALA A 118 6.97 -5.31 15.38
C ALA A 118 6.34 -4.87 16.72
N ALA A 119 5.01 -4.98 16.85
CA ALA A 119 4.26 -4.72 18.06
C ALA A 119 3.08 -5.72 18.12
N PRO A 120 3.29 -6.96 18.60
CA PRO A 120 2.33 -8.06 18.51
C PRO A 120 1.13 -7.91 19.46
N VAL A 121 0.78 -6.67 19.81
CA VAL A 121 -0.45 -6.30 20.49
C VAL A 121 -1.54 -6.01 19.46
N THR A 122 -2.79 -6.11 19.89
CA THR A 122 -3.93 -5.85 19.03
C THR A 122 -4.41 -4.42 19.21
N PHE A 123 -4.44 -3.66 18.12
CA PHE A 123 -4.94 -2.28 18.10
C PHE A 123 -6.37 -2.28 17.60
N GLN A 124 -7.31 -1.90 18.47
CA GLN A 124 -8.75 -1.89 18.16
C GLN A 124 -9.16 -0.56 17.50
N GLY A 125 -10.09 -0.62 16.55
CA GLY A 125 -10.61 0.55 15.83
C GLY A 125 -11.46 0.18 14.63
N ASN A 126 -12.21 1.12 14.07
CA ASN A 126 -13.03 0.89 12.87
C ASN A 126 -12.16 1.08 11.61
N TYR A 127 -11.65 -0.01 11.04
CA TYR A 127 -10.76 0.03 9.89
C TYR A 127 -11.47 -0.41 8.61
N SER A 128 -11.44 0.43 7.58
CA SER A 128 -11.79 0.04 6.22
C SER A 128 -10.50 -0.02 5.38
N GLY A 129 -9.89 -1.20 5.27
CA GLY A 129 -8.80 -1.45 4.30
C GLY A 129 -7.71 -0.38 4.21
N HIS A 130 -7.09 0.00 5.32
CA HIS A 130 -5.91 0.89 5.34
C HIS A 130 -4.59 0.10 5.38
N TYR A 131 -4.66 -1.18 5.69
CA TYR A 131 -3.53 -2.08 5.75
C TYR A 131 -3.94 -3.40 5.12
N THR A 132 -2.99 -4.04 4.45
CA THR A 132 -3.19 -5.34 3.82
C THR A 132 -2.44 -6.39 4.61
N MET A 133 -3.15 -7.45 5.01
CA MET A 133 -2.55 -8.58 5.73
C MET A 133 -1.39 -9.16 4.91
N GLY A 134 -0.26 -9.40 5.56
CA GLY A 134 0.93 -9.99 4.97
C GLY A 134 1.89 -9.01 4.29
N ASN A 135 1.47 -7.77 4.04
CA ASN A 135 2.34 -6.74 3.50
C ASN A 135 3.26 -6.16 4.58
N SER A 136 4.44 -5.71 4.13
CA SER A 136 5.44 -5.04 4.94
C SER A 136 5.33 -3.53 4.77
N TYR A 137 5.31 -2.80 5.89
CA TYR A 137 5.16 -1.34 5.91
C TYR A 137 6.32 -0.70 6.66
N PRO A 138 6.83 0.46 6.19
CA PRO A 138 7.87 1.17 6.91
C PRO A 138 7.33 1.67 8.25
N TYR A 139 8.15 1.56 9.30
CA TYR A 139 7.75 1.97 10.64
C TYR A 139 8.90 2.61 11.43
N TYR A 140 8.55 3.31 12.50
CA TYR A 140 9.45 3.81 13.52
C TYR A 140 8.92 3.42 14.91
N SER A 141 9.78 2.84 15.74
CA SER A 141 9.49 2.64 17.17
C SER A 141 10.09 3.77 18.00
N ASP A 142 9.34 4.32 18.96
CA ASP A 142 9.87 5.30 19.91
C ASP A 142 10.96 4.65 20.80
N ALA A 143 12.23 4.87 20.46
CA ALA A 143 13.39 4.34 21.17
C ALA A 143 14.02 5.36 22.13
N SER A 144 13.64 6.64 22.07
CA SER A 144 14.29 7.72 22.82
C SER A 144 13.89 7.78 24.30
N MET A 145 12.90 6.99 24.73
CA MET A 145 12.35 6.97 26.09
C MET A 145 12.61 5.68 26.88
N GLY A 146 13.55 4.82 26.43
CA GLY A 146 13.98 3.64 27.22
C GLY A 146 12.98 2.48 27.30
N GLY A 147 11.90 2.51 26.51
CA GLY A 147 10.93 1.43 26.34
C GLY A 147 9.99 1.77 25.19
N LYS A 148 9.68 0.82 24.31
CA LYS A 148 8.86 1.06 23.11
C LYS A 148 7.41 1.33 23.52
N ARG A 149 6.94 2.58 23.45
CA ARG A 149 5.56 2.94 23.87
C ARG A 149 4.59 3.13 22.71
N SER A 150 5.11 3.21 21.50
CA SER A 150 4.31 3.34 20.29
C SER A 150 5.07 2.81 19.09
N ILE A 151 4.29 2.48 18.06
CA ILE A 151 4.77 2.21 16.71
C ILE A 151 4.09 3.19 15.76
N THR A 152 4.89 3.94 15.01
CA THR A 152 4.41 4.81 13.93
C THR A 152 4.63 4.11 12.61
N VAL A 153 3.56 3.85 11.85
CA VAL A 153 3.57 3.07 10.60
C VAL A 153 2.96 3.90 9.48
N LYS A 154 3.52 3.80 8.26
CA LYS A 154 2.92 4.41 7.07
C LYS A 154 2.03 3.39 6.36
N ASP A 155 0.80 3.76 6.06
CA ASP A 155 -0.19 2.87 5.45
C ASP A 155 -0.04 2.75 3.91
N ASN A 156 -0.91 1.98 3.26
CA ASN A 156 -0.89 1.78 1.81
C ASN A 156 -1.29 3.03 0.98
N PHE A 157 -1.81 4.08 1.62
CA PHE A 157 -2.10 5.39 1.00
C PHE A 157 -0.98 6.41 1.27
N GLY A 158 0.06 6.01 1.99
CA GLY A 158 1.17 6.87 2.36
C GLY A 158 0.84 7.81 3.53
N ILE A 159 -0.16 7.48 4.35
CA ILE A 159 -0.57 8.24 5.54
C ILE A 159 0.11 7.63 6.77
N TRP A 160 0.67 8.49 7.62
CA TRP A 160 1.25 8.07 8.89
C TRP A 160 0.19 7.84 9.97
N HIS A 161 0.31 6.72 10.67
CA HIS A 161 -0.51 6.36 11.83
C HIS A 161 0.37 6.05 13.03
N MET A 162 -0.07 6.45 14.22
CA MET A 162 0.61 6.13 15.48
C MET A 162 -0.26 5.20 16.32
N PHE A 163 0.32 4.07 16.71
CA PHE A 163 -0.33 3.07 17.54
C PHE A 163 0.40 3.00 18.88
N ALA A 164 -0.20 3.56 19.92
CA ALA A 164 0.35 3.51 21.27
C ALA A 164 0.08 2.14 21.92
N PHE A 165 1.08 1.60 22.59
CA PHE A 165 0.97 0.36 23.36
C PHE A 165 1.81 0.40 24.63
N GLN A 166 1.41 -0.37 25.63
CA GLN A 166 2.25 -0.61 26.80
C GLN A 166 3.11 -1.84 26.52
N ASP A 167 4.43 -1.66 26.48
CA ASP A 167 5.36 -2.79 26.40
C ASP A 167 5.31 -3.57 27.73
N PRO A 168 4.84 -4.83 27.73
CA PRO A 168 4.79 -5.64 28.95
C PRO A 168 6.18 -5.89 29.56
N SER A 169 7.25 -5.74 28.76
CA SER A 169 8.63 -5.91 29.23
C SER A 169 9.23 -4.67 29.91
N ALA A 170 8.54 -3.51 29.85
CA ALA A 170 9.01 -2.26 30.45
C ALA A 170 8.69 -2.13 31.96
N SER A 171 7.94 -3.07 32.55
CA SER A 171 7.43 -2.98 33.93
C SER A 171 8.25 -3.73 34.98
N PHE A 172 9.59 -3.70 34.95
CA PHE A 172 10.41 -4.25 36.05
C PHE A 172 11.75 -3.52 36.26
N ARG A 173 11.72 -2.21 36.48
CA ARG A 173 12.75 -1.54 37.28
C ARG A 173 12.12 -0.57 38.28
N GLN A 174 11.51 -1.13 39.33
CA GLN A 174 11.47 -0.43 40.62
C GLN A 174 12.90 -0.44 41.16
N GLN A 175 13.58 0.70 41.15
CA GLN A 175 14.77 0.87 41.96
C GLN A 175 14.32 1.25 43.37
N LYS A 176 14.64 0.34 44.29
CA LYS A 176 14.79 0.58 45.73
C LYS A 176 15.87 1.62 45.99
#